data_AF-A0A4E0S269-F1
#
_entry.id   AF-A0A4E0S269-F1
#
_cell.length_a   1.000
_cell.length_b   1.000
_cell.length_c   1.000
_cell.angle_alpha   90.00
_cell.angle_beta   90.00
_cell.angle_gamma   90.00
#
_symmetry.space_group_name_H-M   'P 1'
#
loop_
_entity.id
_entity.type
_entity.pdbx_description
1 polymer ?
#
loop_
_entity_poly.entity_id
_entity_poly.type
_entity_poly.pdbx_seq_one_letter_code
_entity_poly.pdbx_strand_id
1 'polypeptide(L)'
;MELDGEIAGHLDPDIGLLHRGTEKLIKYQGYTQTPPHFDRLDYASMMCNEHGHCLAVSKLLSIEVLRRMKYGRTLFVELARLPNHRLTIGSHILVAGAVASIFWLFKENKMFEFCERVSGARMRAIYFRPSRVHLDLPLGLMDDMYQILEKFVQLIDMDKSYQGCGTCVSQRCARYGPSWSHASG
;
A
#
# COMPACT_ATOMS: atom_id res chain seq x y z
N MET A 1 14.70 10.49 -22.59
CA MET A 1 15.92 9.75 -22.23
C MET A 1 16.90 9.90 -23.37
N GLU A 2 18.09 10.41 -23.09
CA GLU A 2 19.20 10.54 -24.03
C GLU A 2 20.20 9.41 -23.75
N LEU A 3 20.59 8.70 -24.81
CA LEU A 3 21.39 7.49 -24.75
C LEU A 3 22.74 7.71 -25.41
N ASP A 4 23.81 7.25 -24.76
CA ASP A 4 25.13 7.05 -25.37
C ASP A 4 25.39 5.54 -25.44
N GLY A 5 24.99 4.93 -26.55
CA GLY A 5 24.99 3.47 -26.70
C GLY A 5 24.05 2.78 -25.70
N GLU A 6 24.61 1.94 -24.82
CA GLU A 6 23.86 1.23 -23.75
C GLU A 6 23.78 2.04 -22.44
N ILE A 7 24.47 3.19 -22.36
CA ILE A 7 24.54 4.02 -21.16
C ILE A 7 23.46 5.10 -21.22
N ALA A 8 22.67 5.19 -20.15
CA ALA A 8 21.73 6.29 -19.93
C ALA A 8 22.51 7.55 -19.52
N GLY A 9 22.57 8.56 -20.40
CA GLY A 9 23.21 9.83 -20.10
C GLY A 9 22.29 10.76 -19.31
N HIS A 10 21.12 11.06 -19.88
CA HIS A 10 20.14 11.97 -19.30
C HIS A 10 18.72 11.41 -19.33
N LEU A 11 17.95 11.63 -18.27
CA LEU A 11 16.59 11.13 -18.13
C LEU A 11 15.66 12.21 -17.56
N ASP A 12 14.83 12.78 -18.43
CA ASP A 12 13.71 13.65 -18.04
C ASP A 12 12.40 12.86 -18.06
N PRO A 13 11.83 12.49 -16.90
CA PRO A 13 10.53 11.86 -16.84
C PRO A 13 9.42 12.91 -16.93
N ASP A 14 8.56 12.80 -17.93
CA ASP A 14 7.35 13.62 -18.05
C ASP A 14 6.29 13.17 -17.04
N ILE A 15 6.19 13.88 -15.92
CA ILE A 15 5.22 13.62 -14.85
C ILE A 15 3.99 14.50 -15.05
N GLY A 16 2.82 14.03 -14.63
CA GLY A 16 1.58 14.82 -14.61
C GLY A 16 0.45 14.26 -15.48
N LEU A 17 0.67 13.16 -16.21
CA LEU A 17 -0.36 12.49 -17.01
C LEU A 17 -1.57 12.02 -16.18
N LEU A 18 -1.37 11.77 -14.88
CA LEU A 18 -2.42 11.43 -13.91
C LEU A 18 -2.79 12.60 -12.98
N HIS A 19 -2.34 13.82 -13.27
CA HIS A 19 -2.69 14.99 -12.49
C HIS A 19 -4.17 15.33 -12.69
N ARG A 20 -4.94 15.29 -11.61
CA ARG A 20 -6.39 15.53 -11.61
C ARG A 20 -6.80 16.82 -10.88
N GLY A 21 -5.82 17.65 -10.47
CA GLY A 21 -6.10 18.84 -9.67
C GLY A 21 -6.79 18.54 -8.34
N THR A 22 -6.52 17.38 -7.74
CA THR A 22 -7.21 16.90 -6.52
C THR A 22 -7.17 17.93 -5.40
N GLU A 23 -6.03 18.59 -5.18
CA GLU A 23 -5.87 19.65 -4.19
C GLU A 23 -6.78 20.86 -4.44
N LYS A 24 -7.04 21.18 -5.72
CA LYS A 24 -7.94 22.27 -6.10
C LYS A 24 -9.40 21.88 -5.81
N LEU A 25 -9.78 20.63 -6.07
CA LEU A 25 -11.12 20.11 -5.75
C LEU A 25 -11.38 20.09 -4.24
N ILE A 26 -10.38 19.70 -3.45
CA ILE A 26 -10.47 19.65 -1.98
C ILE A 26 -10.79 21.03 -1.39
N LYS A 27 -10.31 22.13 -1.99
CA LYS A 27 -10.60 23.51 -1.53
C LYS A 27 -12.09 23.86 -1.56
N TYR A 28 -12.87 23.23 -2.43
CA TYR A 28 -14.31 23.48 -2.56
C TYR A 28 -15.18 22.50 -1.74
N GLN A 29 -14.56 21.57 -1.00
CA GLN A 29 -15.26 20.53 -0.25
C GLN A 29 -14.96 20.62 1.24
N GLY A 30 -15.95 20.29 2.07
CA GLY A 30 -15.75 20.21 3.53
C GLY A 30 -14.93 18.97 3.94
N TYR A 31 -14.29 19.03 5.12
CA TYR A 31 -13.42 17.97 5.65
C TYR A 31 -14.07 16.57 5.73
N THR A 32 -15.40 16.48 5.83
CA THR A 32 -16.11 15.19 5.84
C THR A 32 -16.24 14.58 4.44
N GLN A 33 -16.24 15.41 3.40
CA GLN A 33 -16.36 15.01 1.99
C GLN A 33 -15.00 14.77 1.32
N THR A 34 -13.91 15.19 1.97
CA THR A 34 -12.53 15.06 1.46
C THR A 34 -11.93 13.64 1.49
N PRO A 35 -12.24 12.73 2.45
CA PRO A 35 -11.60 11.42 2.56
C PRO A 35 -11.52 10.62 1.24
N PRO A 36 -12.58 10.54 0.41
CA PRO A 36 -12.54 9.80 -0.86
C PRO A 36 -11.46 10.28 -1.85
N HIS A 37 -10.94 11.50 -1.70
CA HIS A 37 -9.83 11.97 -2.54
C HIS A 37 -8.49 11.40 -2.10
N PHE A 38 -8.29 11.17 -0.80
CA PHE A 38 -7.06 10.62 -0.25
C PHE A 38 -6.90 9.13 -0.60
N ASP A 39 -7.98 8.35 -0.61
CA ASP A 39 -8.01 6.96 -1.10
C ASP A 39 -7.50 6.83 -2.54
N ARG A 40 -7.62 7.90 -3.33
CA ARG A 40 -7.27 7.92 -4.76
C ARG A 40 -5.85 8.42 -5.04
N LEU A 41 -5.11 8.88 -4.02
CA LEU A 41 -3.74 9.34 -4.18
C LEU A 41 -2.80 8.14 -4.33
N ASP A 42 -2.71 7.30 -3.29
CA ASP A 42 -2.14 5.97 -3.40
C ASP A 42 -3.25 4.91 -3.29
N TYR A 43 -3.56 4.31 -4.43
CA TYR A 43 -4.63 3.32 -4.58
C TYR A 43 -4.28 1.95 -3.98
N ALA A 44 -3.02 1.69 -3.68
CA ALA A 44 -2.57 0.44 -3.08
C ALA A 44 -2.71 0.46 -1.55
N SER A 45 -2.54 1.63 -0.92
CA SER A 45 -2.64 1.81 0.54
C SER A 45 -3.75 2.79 0.97
N MET A 46 -4.97 2.55 0.50
CA MET A 46 -6.15 3.40 0.74
C MET A 46 -6.31 3.86 2.21
N MET A 47 -6.29 2.91 3.17
CA MET A 47 -6.53 3.17 4.59
C MET A 47 -5.41 4.01 5.22
N CYS A 48 -4.17 3.89 4.73
CA CYS A 48 -3.03 4.67 5.21
C CYS A 48 -3.21 6.16 4.87
N ASN A 49 -3.68 6.44 3.65
CA ASN A 49 -3.94 7.81 3.19
C ASN A 49 -5.10 8.45 3.95
N GLU A 50 -6.20 7.71 4.12
CA GLU A 50 -7.33 8.14 4.95
C GLU A 50 -6.88 8.45 6.38
N HIS A 51 -6.02 7.58 6.94
CA HIS A 51 -5.52 7.72 8.29
C HIS A 51 -4.68 8.99 8.45
N GLY A 52 -3.76 9.27 7.51
CA GLY A 52 -2.97 10.49 7.49
C GLY A 52 -3.84 11.75 7.46
N HIS A 53 -4.87 11.78 6.63
CA HIS A 53 -5.83 12.88 6.59
C HIS A 53 -6.59 13.03 7.91
N CYS A 54 -7.12 11.94 8.46
CA CYS A 54 -7.87 11.97 9.73
C CYS A 54 -7.00 12.42 10.91
N LEU A 55 -5.73 12.03 10.95
CA LEU A 55 -4.77 12.49 11.96
C LEU A 55 -4.51 13.99 11.84
N ALA A 56 -4.31 14.51 10.62
CA ALA A 56 -4.11 15.94 10.38
C ALA A 56 -5.33 16.75 10.84
N VAL A 57 -6.55 16.33 10.48
CA VAL A 57 -7.79 17.00 10.90
C VAL A 57 -8.02 16.89 12.41
N SER A 58 -7.79 15.73 13.02
CA SER A 58 -7.93 15.56 14.47
C SER A 58 -6.92 16.41 15.25
N LYS A 59 -5.70 16.58 14.74
CA LYS A 59 -4.68 17.45 15.34
C LYS A 59 -5.04 18.92 15.23
N LEU A 60 -5.60 19.36 14.09
CA LEU A 60 -6.08 20.74 13.91
C LEU A 60 -7.23 21.09 14.86
N LEU A 61 -8.12 20.13 15.13
CA LEU A 61 -9.27 20.31 16.03
C LEU A 61 -8.96 20.00 17.51
N SER A 62 -7.73 19.58 17.82
CA SER A 62 -7.33 19.14 19.17
C SER A 62 -8.25 18.07 19.79
N ILE A 63 -8.76 17.15 18.97
CA ILE A 63 -9.67 16.07 19.40
C ILE A 63 -8.88 14.80 19.69
N GLU A 64 -9.10 14.22 20.87
CA GLU A 64 -8.53 12.91 21.19
C GLU A 64 -9.39 11.75 20.64
N VAL A 65 -8.72 10.77 20.03
CA VAL A 65 -9.34 9.54 19.54
C VAL A 65 -9.48 8.52 20.68
N LEU A 66 -10.65 7.88 20.81
CA LEU A 66 -10.89 6.80 21.76
C LEU A 66 -9.87 5.66 21.60
N ARG A 67 -9.40 5.08 22.73
CA ARG A 67 -8.37 4.04 22.74
C ARG A 67 -8.69 2.84 21.83
N ARG A 68 -9.93 2.35 21.85
CA ARG A 68 -10.39 1.26 20.97
C ARG A 68 -10.25 1.61 19.48
N MET A 69 -10.59 2.83 19.11
CA MET A 69 -10.51 3.31 17.72
C MET A 69 -9.06 3.46 17.25
N LYS A 70 -8.12 3.79 18.15
CA LYS A 70 -6.68 3.81 17.84
C LYS A 70 -6.19 2.41 17.43
N TYR A 71 -6.53 1.37 18.21
CA TYR A 71 -6.16 -0.02 17.88
C TYR A 71 -6.79 -0.51 16.57
N GLY A 72 -8.09 -0.24 16.36
CA GLY A 72 -8.76 -0.60 15.11
C GLY A 72 -8.09 0.06 13.90
N ARG A 73 -7.72 1.35 14.01
CA ARG A 73 -6.98 2.05 12.94
C ARG A 73 -5.63 1.42 12.66
N THR A 74 -4.82 1.15 13.69
CA THR A 74 -3.51 0.52 13.52
C THR A 74 -3.62 -0.85 12.86
N LEU A 75 -4.61 -1.67 13.28
CA LEU A 75 -4.86 -2.98 12.69
C LEU A 75 -5.09 -2.88 11.16
N PHE A 76 -5.98 -2.00 10.71
CA PHE A 76 -6.27 -1.84 9.28
C PHE A 76 -5.17 -1.13 8.49
N VAL A 77 -4.41 -0.24 9.12
CA VAL A 77 -3.23 0.38 8.49
C VAL A 77 -2.15 -0.68 8.21
N GLU A 78 -1.88 -1.57 9.16
CA GLU A 78 -0.95 -2.68 8.94
C GLU A 78 -1.51 -3.70 7.93
N LEU A 79 -2.82 -3.95 7.96
CA LEU A 79 -3.49 -4.77 6.98
C LEU A 79 -3.39 -4.20 5.55
N ALA A 80 -3.36 -2.87 5.39
CA ALA A 80 -3.16 -2.20 4.11
C ALA A 80 -1.68 -2.13 3.69
N ARG A 81 -0.74 -2.22 4.63
CA ARG A 81 0.70 -2.26 4.36
C ARG A 81 1.12 -3.55 3.65
N LEU A 82 0.58 -4.70 4.08
CA LEU A 82 0.87 -6.02 3.50
C LEU A 82 0.57 -6.12 1.98
N PRO A 83 -0.64 -5.81 1.48
CA PRO A 83 -0.92 -5.85 0.05
C PRO A 83 -0.14 -4.78 -0.73
N ASN A 84 0.18 -3.64 -0.12
CA ASN A 84 1.03 -2.62 -0.77
C ASN A 84 2.46 -3.15 -1.03
N HIS A 85 3.05 -3.84 -0.05
CA HIS A 85 4.35 -4.50 -0.26
C HIS A 85 4.28 -5.63 -1.28
N ARG A 86 3.22 -6.46 -1.26
CA ARG A 86 3.02 -7.52 -2.27
C ARG A 86 2.89 -6.96 -3.68
N LEU A 87 2.16 -5.86 -3.86
CA LEU A 87 2.07 -5.17 -5.14
C LEU A 87 3.44 -4.65 -5.57
N THR A 88 4.15 -3.95 -4.67
CA THR A 88 5.47 -3.37 -4.98
C THR A 88 6.47 -4.45 -5.39
N ILE A 89 6.59 -5.51 -4.60
CA ILE A 89 7.52 -6.63 -4.84
C ILE A 89 7.10 -7.39 -6.10
N GLY A 90 5.81 -7.74 -6.22
CA GLY A 90 5.30 -8.49 -7.37
C GLY A 90 5.45 -7.74 -8.69
N SER A 91 5.17 -6.43 -8.70
CA SER A 91 5.39 -5.57 -9.88
C SER A 91 6.87 -5.43 -10.21
N HIS A 92 7.74 -5.28 -9.20
CA HIS A 92 9.18 -5.18 -9.45
C HIS A 92 9.75 -6.46 -10.07
N ILE A 93 9.36 -7.62 -9.53
CA ILE A 93 9.77 -8.94 -10.02
C ILE A 93 9.19 -9.20 -11.44
N LEU A 94 7.97 -8.74 -11.70
CA LEU A 94 7.35 -8.82 -13.02
C LEU A 94 8.16 -8.04 -14.07
N VAL A 95 8.55 -6.80 -13.74
CA VAL A 95 9.39 -5.97 -14.63
C VAL A 95 10.78 -6.59 -14.83
N ALA A 96 11.30 -7.29 -13.82
CA ALA A 96 12.53 -8.07 -13.94
C ALA A 96 12.38 -9.34 -14.82
N GLY A 97 11.17 -9.69 -15.26
CA GLY A 97 10.90 -10.76 -16.22
C GLY A 97 10.31 -12.04 -15.62
N ALA A 98 10.09 -12.11 -14.30
CA ALA A 98 9.54 -13.30 -13.65
C ALA A 98 8.02 -13.17 -13.49
N VAL A 99 7.30 -13.54 -14.55
CA VAL A 99 5.85 -13.32 -14.67
C VAL A 99 5.03 -14.16 -13.67
N ALA A 100 5.47 -15.36 -13.31
CA ALA A 100 4.71 -16.25 -12.44
C ALA A 100 4.55 -15.70 -11.00
N SER A 101 5.51 -14.93 -10.52
CA SER A 101 5.57 -14.46 -9.13
C SER A 101 4.41 -13.54 -8.77
N ILE A 102 3.95 -12.69 -9.71
CA ILE A 102 2.81 -11.81 -9.44
C ILE A 102 1.51 -12.61 -9.23
N PHE A 103 1.29 -13.69 -9.98
CA PHE A 103 0.08 -14.51 -9.83
C PHE A 103 0.06 -15.25 -8.49
N TRP A 104 1.20 -15.71 -7.99
CA TRP A 104 1.31 -16.29 -6.65
C TRP A 104 1.06 -15.25 -5.56
N LEU A 105 1.70 -14.08 -5.68
CA LEU A 105 1.53 -12.97 -4.74
C LEU A 105 0.11 -12.39 -4.73
N PHE A 106 -0.71 -12.59 -5.77
CA PHE A 106 -2.11 -12.17 -5.80
C PHE A 106 -3.12 -13.33 -5.73
N LYS A 107 -2.65 -14.57 -5.49
CA LYS A 107 -3.51 -15.75 -5.39
C LYS A 107 -4.51 -15.64 -4.23
N GLU A 108 -4.04 -15.19 -3.07
CA GLU A 108 -4.89 -14.90 -1.91
C GLU A 108 -5.14 -13.41 -1.77
N ASN A 109 -6.26 -12.95 -2.33
CA ASN A 109 -6.77 -11.56 -2.25
C ASN A 109 -7.73 -11.33 -1.07
N LYS A 110 -7.73 -12.21 -0.07
CA LYS A 110 -8.64 -12.14 1.08
C LYS A 110 -8.49 -10.88 1.94
N MET A 111 -7.38 -10.15 1.81
CA MET A 111 -7.21 -8.86 2.49
C MET A 111 -8.22 -7.81 1.98
N PHE A 112 -8.60 -7.85 0.70
CA PHE A 112 -9.64 -6.98 0.14
C PHE A 112 -11.04 -7.40 0.58
N GLU A 113 -11.25 -8.68 0.91
CA GLU A 113 -12.50 -9.18 1.49
C GLU A 113 -12.72 -8.62 2.90
N PHE A 114 -11.67 -8.45 3.70
CA PHE A 114 -11.76 -7.80 5.00
C PHE A 114 -12.16 -6.33 4.87
N CYS A 115 -11.61 -5.60 3.91
CA CYS A 115 -12.04 -4.23 3.61
C CYS A 115 -13.52 -4.20 3.19
N GLU A 116 -13.95 -5.15 2.35
CA GLU A 116 -15.34 -5.28 1.89
C GLU A 116 -16.31 -5.55 3.05
N ARG A 117 -15.97 -6.45 3.97
CA ARG A 117 -16.83 -6.76 5.14
C ARG A 117 -17.01 -5.58 6.08
N VAL A 118 -16.02 -4.70 6.16
CA VAL A 118 -15.99 -3.58 7.11
C VAL A 118 -16.60 -2.31 6.52
N SER A 119 -16.36 -2.06 5.24
CA SER A 119 -16.74 -0.81 4.58
C SER A 119 -17.79 -0.97 3.48
N GLY A 120 -18.05 -2.20 3.05
CA GLY A 120 -18.85 -2.51 1.86
C GLY A 120 -18.09 -2.37 0.54
N ALA A 121 -16.83 -1.93 0.55
CA ALA A 121 -16.02 -1.74 -0.64
C ALA A 121 -14.65 -2.43 -0.52
N ARG A 122 -14.19 -3.04 -1.62
CA ARG A 122 -12.89 -3.72 -1.66
C ARG A 122 -11.69 -2.77 -1.62
N MET A 123 -11.75 -1.68 -2.41
CA MET A 123 -10.60 -0.78 -2.61
C MET A 123 -10.83 0.67 -2.18
N ARG A 124 -12.05 1.09 -1.91
CA ARG A 124 -12.36 2.48 -1.52
C ARG A 124 -13.23 2.44 -0.29
N ALA A 125 -12.58 2.15 0.84
CA ALA A 125 -13.26 1.83 2.07
C ALA A 125 -13.91 3.07 2.70
N ILE A 126 -13.25 4.23 2.63
CA ILE A 126 -13.73 5.47 3.25
C ILE A 126 -14.19 5.21 4.70
N TYR A 127 -13.38 4.41 5.42
CA TYR A 127 -13.73 3.82 6.70
C TYR A 127 -13.30 4.71 7.86
N PHE A 128 -12.19 5.42 7.72
CA PHE A 128 -11.73 6.34 8.75
C PHE A 128 -12.44 7.70 8.64
N ARG A 129 -12.76 8.24 9.81
CA ARG A 129 -13.35 9.57 9.96
C ARG A 129 -12.51 10.40 10.94
N PRO A 130 -12.57 11.73 10.89
CA PRO A 130 -12.00 12.54 11.96
C PRO A 130 -12.54 12.07 13.33
N SER A 131 -11.65 11.88 14.30
CA SER A 131 -11.88 11.34 15.66
C SER A 131 -12.44 9.91 15.83
N ARG A 132 -13.14 9.34 14.84
CA ARG A 132 -13.81 8.04 14.95
C ARG A 132 -13.55 7.10 13.78
N VAL A 133 -14.13 5.91 13.86
CA VAL A 133 -14.22 4.97 12.75
C VAL A 133 -15.68 4.94 12.29
N HIS A 134 -15.94 4.65 11.00
CA HIS A 134 -17.30 4.73 10.46
C HIS A 134 -18.25 3.70 11.09
N LEU A 135 -17.82 2.44 11.13
CA LEU A 135 -18.56 1.29 11.66
C LEU A 135 -17.64 0.45 12.55
N ASP A 136 -18.20 -0.21 13.55
CA ASP A 136 -17.43 -1.16 14.38
C ASP A 136 -17.13 -2.44 13.58
N LEU A 137 -16.18 -3.25 14.05
CA LEU A 137 -15.82 -4.49 13.36
C LEU A 137 -16.99 -5.50 13.41
N PRO A 138 -17.32 -6.17 12.29
CA PRO A 138 -18.32 -7.23 12.30
C PRO A 138 -17.86 -8.43 13.14
N LEU A 139 -18.82 -9.13 13.75
CA LEU A 139 -18.55 -10.32 14.56
C LEU A 139 -17.87 -11.41 13.72
N GLY A 140 -16.89 -12.10 14.31
CA GLY A 140 -16.10 -13.16 13.67
C GLY A 140 -14.97 -12.70 12.75
N LEU A 141 -14.88 -11.40 12.42
CA LEU A 141 -13.82 -10.91 11.51
C LEU A 141 -12.41 -11.10 12.09
N MET A 142 -12.23 -10.94 13.39
CA MET A 142 -10.93 -11.09 14.04
C MET A 142 -10.41 -12.53 13.96
N ASP A 143 -11.30 -13.52 14.08
CA ASP A 143 -10.95 -14.94 13.98
C ASP A 143 -10.51 -15.29 12.55
N ASP A 144 -11.23 -14.75 11.55
CA ASP A 144 -10.88 -14.92 10.14
C ASP A 144 -9.52 -14.26 9.82
N MET A 145 -9.27 -13.06 10.35
CA MET A 145 -7.98 -12.37 10.20
C MET A 145 -6.83 -13.20 10.79
N TYR A 146 -7.05 -13.81 11.96
CA TYR A 146 -6.06 -14.65 12.61
C TYR A 146 -5.70 -15.89 11.77
N GLN A 147 -6.70 -16.61 11.26
CA GLN A 147 -6.49 -17.79 10.41
C GLN A 147 -5.73 -17.46 9.11
N ILE A 148 -5.96 -16.28 8.54
CA ILE A 148 -5.27 -15.86 7.32
C ILE A 148 -3.82 -15.47 7.62
N LEU A 149 -3.56 -14.78 8.72
CA LEU A 149 -2.20 -14.42 9.10
C LEU A 149 -1.31 -15.65 9.29
N GLU A 150 -1.85 -16.75 9.85
CA GLU A 150 -1.14 -18.02 9.99
C GLU A 150 -0.74 -18.61 8.63
N LYS A 151 -1.67 -18.61 7.66
CA LYS A 151 -1.39 -19.05 6.28
C LYS A 151 -0.43 -18.11 5.55
N PHE A 152 -0.52 -16.82 5.84
CA PHE A 152 0.30 -15.80 5.20
C PHE A 152 1.79 -15.97 5.50
N VAL A 153 2.14 -16.37 6.73
CA VAL A 153 3.53 -16.71 7.10
C VAL A 153 4.06 -17.86 6.25
N GLN A 154 3.24 -18.90 6.05
CA GLN A 154 3.62 -20.06 5.21
C GLN A 154 3.82 -19.65 3.75
N LEU A 155 3.01 -18.73 3.22
CA LEU A 155 3.16 -18.23 1.85
C LEU A 155 4.47 -17.44 1.67
N ILE A 156 4.84 -16.60 2.64
CA ILE A 156 6.11 -15.86 2.59
C ILE A 156 7.30 -16.81 2.57
N ASP A 157 7.25 -17.90 3.35
CA ASP A 157 8.33 -18.89 3.36
C ASP A 157 8.36 -19.73 2.07
N MET A 158 7.22 -20.04 1.46
CA MET A 158 7.16 -20.69 0.15
C MET A 158 7.75 -19.81 -0.96
N ASP A 159 7.59 -18.49 -0.90
CA ASP A 159 8.22 -17.55 -1.84
C ASP A 159 9.77 -17.60 -1.77
N LYS A 160 10.35 -17.90 -0.60
CA LYS A 160 11.80 -18.12 -0.48
C LYS A 160 12.27 -19.38 -1.22
N SER A 161 11.41 -20.37 -1.41
CA SER A 161 11.78 -21.62 -2.09
C SER A 161 11.75 -21.51 -3.63
N TYR A 162 11.03 -20.53 -4.20
CA TYR A 162 11.01 -20.23 -5.64
C TYR A 162 12.29 -19.51 -6.14
N GLN A 163 13.40 -19.71 -5.42
CA GLN A 163 14.74 -19.15 -5.64
C GLN A 163 15.42 -19.60 -6.95
N GLY A 164 14.83 -20.50 -7.73
CA GLY A 164 15.32 -20.81 -9.08
C GLY A 164 15.38 -19.58 -10.00
N CYS A 165 14.48 -18.62 -9.80
CA CYS A 165 14.50 -17.29 -10.45
C CYS A 165 15.14 -16.20 -9.55
N GLY A 166 15.41 -16.52 -8.29
CA GLY A 166 16.01 -15.61 -7.32
C GLY A 166 17.42 -15.18 -7.71
N THR A 167 18.21 -16.04 -8.36
CA THR A 167 19.55 -15.70 -8.84
C THR A 167 19.53 -14.67 -9.96
N CYS A 168 18.65 -14.80 -10.95
CA CYS A 168 18.61 -13.84 -12.07
C CYS A 168 18.02 -12.48 -11.66
N VAL A 169 16.98 -12.46 -10.81
CA VAL A 169 16.43 -11.21 -10.25
C VAL A 169 17.45 -10.58 -9.31
N SER A 170 18.08 -11.35 -8.40
CA SER A 170 19.11 -10.86 -7.49
C SER A 170 20.31 -10.29 -8.24
N GLN A 171 20.80 -10.97 -9.29
CA GLN A 171 21.88 -10.46 -10.13
C GLN A 171 21.51 -9.15 -10.86
N ARG A 172 20.25 -9.00 -11.29
CA ARG A 172 19.78 -7.74 -11.90
C ARG A 172 19.68 -6.62 -10.86
N CYS A 173 19.06 -6.88 -9.71
CA CYS A 173 18.94 -5.90 -8.64
C CYS A 173 20.29 -5.50 -8.04
N ALA A 174 21.25 -6.43 -7.93
CA ALA A 174 22.58 -6.16 -7.40
C ALA A 174 23.45 -5.31 -8.35
N ARG A 175 23.17 -5.31 -9.65
CA ARG A 175 23.90 -4.51 -10.66
C ARG A 175 23.46 -3.05 -10.71
N TYR A 176 22.24 -2.73 -10.26
CA TYR A 176 21.66 -1.40 -10.42
C TYR A 176 21.30 -0.79 -9.06
N GLY A 177 21.98 0.31 -8.71
CA GLY A 177 21.84 1.05 -7.45
C GLY A 177 23.18 1.70 -7.09
N PRO A 178 23.22 2.69 -6.16
CA PRO A 178 24.50 3.18 -5.68
C PRO A 178 25.25 2.02 -5.05
N SER A 179 26.45 1.72 -5.56
CA SER A 179 27.38 0.83 -4.89
C SER A 179 27.63 1.43 -3.50
N TRP A 180 27.15 0.77 -2.45
CA TRP A 180 27.37 1.16 -1.05
C TRP A 180 28.86 1.10 -0.63
N SER A 181 29.80 1.07 -1.58
CA SER A 181 31.25 1.06 -1.39
C SER A 181 31.89 2.46 -1.41
N HIS A 182 31.11 3.54 -1.58
CA HIS A 182 31.65 4.93 -1.61
C HIS A 182 31.16 5.83 -0.46
N ALA A 183 30.48 5.29 0.55
CA ALA A 183 29.98 6.06 1.71
C ALA A 183 30.92 6.05 2.94
N SER A 184 32.20 5.70 2.75
CA SER A 184 33.24 5.79 3.79
C SER A 184 34.51 6.36 3.19
N GLY A 185 34.60 7.68 3.18
CA GLY A 185 35.77 8.48 2.78
C GLY A 185 35.64 9.87 3.38
#